data_AF-A0A3C2E708-F1
#
_entry.id   AF-A0A3C2E708-F1
#
_cell.length_a   1.000
_cell.length_b   1.000
_cell.length_c   1.000
_cell.angle_alpha   90.00
_cell.angle_beta   90.00
_cell.angle_gamma   90.00
#
_symmetry.space_group_name_H-M   'P 1'
#
loop_
_entity.id
_entity.type
_entity.pdbx_description
1 polymer ?
#
loop_
_entity_poly.entity_id
_entity_poly.type
_entity_poly.pdbx_seq_one_letter_code
_entity_poly.pdbx_strand_id
1 'polypeptide(L)'
;LEGNLLTNRLLWLGIAAGLFLVNVLAFTFRARGRMFGGRRKSAANEAPFVPQEIELPRAEPSSGPGVALTQFAARIGFEIKGVVFNVAFWILLGIGIFLAAMGLLFAQSVYGTPNYPVTRTTIDVIVGGFAWVPLVVIVYYASEVIWRERNYRFSDIVDGTPTPSWVFVTSKLIALTMVVFALL
;
A
#
# COMPACT_ATOMS: atom_id res chain seq x y z
N LEU A 1 20.08 -27.01 -28.16
CA LEU A 1 20.13 -27.22 -26.70
C LEU A 1 20.10 -28.72 -26.49
N GLU A 2 21.16 -29.33 -25.97
CA GLU A 2 21.28 -30.79 -25.84
C GLU A 2 21.68 -31.19 -24.41
N GLY A 3 21.33 -32.41 -24.02
CA GLY A 3 21.69 -33.00 -22.73
C GLY A 3 21.02 -32.36 -21.51
N ASN A 4 21.75 -32.30 -20.40
CA ASN A 4 21.25 -31.88 -19.07
C ASN A 4 20.62 -30.48 -19.04
N LEU A 5 21.06 -29.56 -19.92
CA LEU A 5 20.48 -28.22 -20.02
C LEU A 5 19.06 -28.24 -20.61
N LEU A 6 18.78 -29.14 -21.56
CA LEU A 6 17.44 -29.30 -22.12
C LEU A 6 16.50 -29.89 -21.07
N THR A 7 16.96 -30.91 -20.33
CA THR A 7 16.20 -31.52 -19.23
C THR A 7 15.87 -30.52 -18.13
N ASN A 8 16.84 -29.68 -17.74
CA ASN A 8 16.63 -28.63 -16.75
C ASN A 8 15.58 -27.62 -17.22
N ARG A 9 15.66 -27.17 -18.48
CA ARG A 9 14.67 -26.24 -19.06
C ARG A 9 13.28 -26.85 -19.16
N LEU A 10 13.16 -28.11 -19.56
CA LEU A 10 11.87 -28.81 -19.60
C LEU A 10 11.27 -29.01 -18.21
N LEU A 11 12.10 -29.29 -17.21
CA LEU A 11 11.66 -29.42 -15.82
C LEU A 11 11.10 -28.09 -15.29
N TRP A 12 11.83 -26.99 -15.49
CA TRP A 12 11.36 -25.66 -15.09
C TRP A 12 10.13 -25.20 -15.86
N LEU A 13 10.06 -25.48 -17.17
CA LEU A 13 8.87 -25.19 -17.97
C LEU A 13 7.66 -26.00 -17.50
N GLY A 14 7.86 -27.27 -17.12
CA GLY A 14 6.81 -28.12 -16.55
C GLY A 14 6.30 -27.58 -15.20
N ILE A 15 7.20 -27.18 -14.30
CA ILE A 15 6.83 -26.56 -13.02
C ILE A 15 6.06 -25.25 -13.26
N ALA A 16 6.55 -24.38 -14.15
CA ALA A 16 5.89 -23.12 -14.48
C ALA A 16 4.49 -23.34 -15.08
N ALA A 17 4.36 -24.28 -16.01
CA ALA A 17 3.07 -24.65 -16.60
C ALA A 17 2.12 -25.24 -15.55
N GLY A 18 2.62 -26.09 -14.65
CA GLY A 18 1.84 -26.66 -13.55
C GLY A 18 1.33 -25.59 -12.59
N LEU A 19 2.18 -24.68 -12.14
CA LEU A 19 1.79 -23.57 -11.29
C LEU A 19 0.82 -22.61 -11.99
N PHE A 20 1.03 -22.36 -13.28
CA PHE A 20 0.10 -21.57 -14.10
C PHE A 20 -1.26 -22.23 -14.22
N LEU A 21 -1.30 -23.54 -14.48
CA LEU A 21 -2.54 -24.31 -14.55
C LEU A 21 -3.27 -24.32 -13.20
N VAL A 22 -2.54 -24.54 -12.11
CA VAL A 22 -3.09 -24.46 -10.75
C VAL A 22 -3.66 -23.07 -10.49
N ASN A 23 -2.95 -22.01 -10.88
CA ASN A 23 -3.47 -20.64 -10.75
C ASN A 23 -4.75 -20.49 -11.58
N VAL A 24 -4.75 -20.82 -12.87
CA VAL A 24 -5.93 -20.69 -13.73
C VAL A 24 -7.13 -21.52 -13.21
N LEU A 25 -6.89 -22.72 -12.69
CA LEU A 25 -7.93 -23.61 -12.17
C LEU A 25 -8.42 -23.20 -10.77
N ALA A 26 -7.54 -22.73 -9.89
CA ALA A 26 -7.86 -22.27 -8.54
C ALA A 26 -8.38 -20.83 -8.53
N PHE A 27 -8.06 -20.03 -9.55
CA PHE A 27 -8.50 -18.67 -9.73
C PHE A 27 -9.95 -18.66 -10.19
N THR A 28 -10.84 -18.89 -9.23
CA THR A 28 -12.22 -18.47 -9.40
C THR A 28 -12.21 -16.94 -9.46
N PHE A 29 -12.77 -16.37 -10.53
CA PHE A 29 -13.12 -14.95 -10.63
C PHE A 29 -14.23 -14.64 -9.61
N ARG A 30 -13.95 -14.83 -8.32
CA ARG A 30 -14.69 -14.17 -7.26
C ARG A 30 -14.20 -12.73 -7.31
N ALA A 31 -14.83 -11.98 -8.21
CA ALA A 31 -14.98 -10.55 -8.03
C ALA A 31 -15.18 -10.33 -6.53
N ARG A 32 -14.31 -9.51 -5.95
CA ARG A 32 -14.38 -9.03 -4.56
C ARG A 32 -15.76 -8.40 -4.38
N GLY A 33 -16.72 -9.24 -4.04
CA GLY A 33 -18.16 -8.98 -4.10
C GLY A 33 -18.98 -10.06 -3.39
N ARG A 34 -18.33 -11.00 -2.68
CA ARG A 34 -18.98 -11.62 -1.52
C ARG A 34 -18.80 -10.68 -0.34
N MET A 35 -19.60 -9.62 -0.35
CA MET A 35 -20.09 -9.05 0.89
C MET A 35 -20.53 -10.24 1.73
N PHE A 36 -19.88 -10.44 2.87
CA PHE A 36 -20.29 -11.44 3.87
C PHE A 36 -21.80 -11.41 3.92
N GLY A 37 -22.42 -12.56 3.66
CA GLY A 37 -23.86 -12.71 3.52
C GLY A 37 -24.53 -11.93 4.63
N GLY A 38 -25.11 -10.81 4.25
CA GLY A 38 -25.90 -10.00 5.16
C GLY A 38 -26.92 -10.96 5.73
N ARG A 39 -26.84 -11.20 7.04
CA ARG A 39 -28.01 -11.66 7.78
C ARG A 39 -29.11 -10.73 7.33
N ARG A 40 -30.03 -11.24 6.51
CA ARG A 40 -31.32 -10.61 6.29
C ARG A 40 -31.86 -10.46 7.70
N LYS A 41 -31.72 -9.26 8.27
CA LYS A 41 -32.44 -8.90 9.48
C LYS A 41 -33.88 -9.12 9.06
N SER A 42 -34.47 -10.19 9.59
CA SER A 42 -35.90 -10.37 9.58
C SER A 42 -36.48 -9.01 9.96
N ALA A 43 -37.39 -8.51 9.14
CA ALA A 43 -38.20 -7.34 9.46
C ALA A 43 -39.03 -7.71 10.69
N ALA A 44 -38.39 -7.67 11.86
CA ALA A 44 -39.01 -7.79 13.15
C ALA A 44 -39.48 -6.38 13.48
N ASN A 45 -40.76 -6.13 13.20
CA ASN A 45 -41.56 -5.00 13.67
C ASN A 45 -40.74 -3.73 13.92
N GLU A 46 -40.46 -2.97 12.85
CA GLU A 46 -40.15 -1.56 13.02
C GLU A 46 -41.40 -0.90 13.61
N ALA A 47 -41.34 -0.60 14.91
CA ALA A 47 -42.24 0.35 15.53
C ALA A 47 -42.20 1.66 14.71
N PRO A 48 -43.31 2.43 14.63
CA PRO A 48 -43.32 3.69 13.92
C PRO A 48 -42.12 4.54 14.37
N PHE A 49 -41.24 4.89 13.43
CA PHE A 49 -40.17 5.84 13.68
C PHE A 49 -40.83 7.17 14.03
N VAL A 50 -40.91 7.48 15.32
CA VAL A 50 -41.30 8.81 15.80
C VAL A 50 -40.01 9.63 15.76
N PRO A 51 -39.89 10.66 14.89
CA PRO A 51 -38.74 11.53 14.89
C PRO A 51 -38.65 12.18 16.27
N GLN A 52 -37.67 11.78 17.08
CA GLN A 52 -37.31 12.58 18.25
C GLN A 52 -36.66 13.85 17.72
N GLU A 53 -37.28 14.98 18.01
CA GLU A 53 -36.71 16.30 17.81
C GLU A 53 -35.56 16.48 18.80
N ILE A 54 -34.42 15.88 18.45
CA ILE A 54 -33.17 16.12 19.15
C ILE A 54 -32.69 17.47 18.62
N GLU A 55 -32.64 18.48 19.48
CA GLU A 55 -31.95 19.73 19.19
C GLU A 55 -30.46 19.43 19.01
N LEU A 56 -30.08 19.17 17.75
CA LEU A 56 -28.69 19.01 17.39
C LEU A 56 -28.03 20.40 17.44
N PRO A 57 -26.90 20.55 18.15
CA PRO A 57 -26.15 21.79 18.11
C PRO A 57 -25.79 22.09 16.65
N ARG A 58 -26.20 23.27 16.17
CA ARG A 58 -25.84 23.73 14.83
C ARG A 58 -24.34 23.94 14.79
N ALA A 59 -23.64 23.04 14.10
CA ALA A 59 -22.23 23.23 13.80
C ALA A 59 -22.11 24.41 12.83
N GLU A 60 -21.64 25.55 13.31
CA GLU A 60 -21.29 26.67 12.43
C GLU A 60 -19.99 26.32 11.69
N PRO A 61 -20.01 26.24 10.35
CA PRO A 61 -18.80 25.96 9.58
C PRO A 61 -17.81 27.12 9.76
N SER A 62 -16.75 26.87 10.52
CA SER A 62 -15.64 27.81 10.67
C SER A 62 -14.83 27.85 9.37
N SER A 63 -15.00 28.92 8.60
CA SER A 63 -14.21 29.19 7.40
C SER A 63 -13.09 30.17 7.76
N GLY A 64 -11.89 29.66 7.99
CA GLY A 64 -10.71 30.49 8.27
C GLY A 64 -9.40 29.82 7.84
N PRO A 65 -8.32 30.59 7.62
CA PRO A 65 -7.02 30.06 7.21
C PRO A 65 -6.42 29.08 8.23
N GLY A 66 -6.69 29.25 9.52
CA GLY A 66 -6.31 28.29 10.56
C GLY A 66 -7.00 26.93 10.41
N VAL A 67 -8.25 26.91 9.94
CA VAL A 67 -9.00 25.67 9.69
C VAL A 67 -8.47 24.95 8.46
N ALA A 68 -8.07 25.69 7.42
CA ALA A 68 -7.43 25.09 6.25
C ALA A 68 -6.12 24.38 6.62
N LEU A 69 -5.34 24.94 7.55
CA LEU A 69 -4.08 24.33 8.00
C LEU A 69 -4.32 23.07 8.84
N THR A 70 -5.32 23.07 9.72
CA THR A 70 -5.67 21.86 10.50
C THR A 70 -6.24 20.77 9.60
N GLN A 71 -7.10 21.12 8.63
CA GLN A 71 -7.58 20.19 7.61
C GLN A 71 -6.43 19.61 6.77
N PHE A 72 -5.46 20.44 6.39
CA PHE A 72 -4.28 20.01 5.64
C PHE A 72 -3.41 19.04 6.44
N ALA A 73 -3.11 19.34 7.71
CA ALA A 73 -2.34 18.45 8.58
C ALA A 73 -3.05 17.11 8.82
N ALA A 74 -4.36 17.16 9.09
CA ALA A 74 -5.19 15.96 9.22
C ALA A 74 -5.18 15.13 7.94
N ARG A 75 -5.25 15.79 6.78
CA ARG A 75 -5.22 15.13 5.47
C ARG A 75 -3.89 14.47 5.19
N ILE A 76 -2.77 15.14 5.47
CA ILE A 76 -1.43 14.53 5.38
C ILE A 76 -1.36 13.28 6.26
N GLY A 77 -1.80 13.36 7.51
CA GLY A 77 -1.80 12.22 8.43
C GLY A 77 -2.66 11.05 7.90
N PHE A 78 -3.81 11.35 7.30
CA PHE A 78 -4.65 10.35 6.65
C PHE A 78 -3.94 9.66 5.47
N GLU A 79 -3.29 10.43 4.59
CA GLU A 79 -2.56 9.88 3.45
C GLU A 79 -1.36 9.01 3.89
N ILE A 80 -0.56 9.47 4.86
CA ILE A 80 0.56 8.67 5.42
C ILE A 80 0.05 7.36 6.01
N LYS A 81 -1.03 7.42 6.82
CA LYS A 81 -1.62 6.21 7.39
C LYS A 81 -2.13 5.27 6.30
N GLY A 82 -2.71 5.80 5.23
CA GLY A 82 -3.14 5.01 4.08
C GLY A 82 -1.99 4.26 3.40
N VAL A 83 -0.78 4.82 3.43
CA VAL A 83 0.42 4.16 2.90
C VAL A 83 1.00 3.15 3.90
N VAL A 84 1.31 3.60 5.11
CA VAL A 84 2.02 2.83 6.14
C VAL A 84 1.19 1.66 6.68
N PHE A 85 -0.13 1.80 6.82
CA PHE A 85 -0.99 0.72 7.33
C PHE A 85 -1.49 -0.23 6.24
N ASN A 86 -1.13 0.01 4.98
CA ASN A 86 -1.48 -0.92 3.91
C ASN A 86 -0.51 -2.12 3.94
N VAL A 87 -1.08 -3.31 3.83
CA VAL A 87 -0.38 -4.60 3.92
C VAL A 87 0.79 -4.69 2.93
N ALA A 88 0.66 -4.09 1.74
CA ALA A 88 1.71 -4.07 0.73
C ALA A 88 3.00 -3.40 1.24
N PHE A 89 2.89 -2.30 1.99
CA PHE A 89 4.05 -1.60 2.57
C PHE A 89 4.88 -2.52 3.48
N TRP A 90 4.22 -3.22 4.41
CA TRP A 90 4.90 -4.13 5.35
C TRP A 90 5.50 -5.35 4.66
N ILE A 91 4.84 -5.88 3.62
CA ILE A 91 5.40 -6.95 2.80
C ILE A 91 6.68 -6.47 2.10
N LEU A 92 6.64 -5.32 1.43
CA LEU A 92 7.79 -4.76 0.72
C LEU A 92 8.95 -4.45 1.68
N LEU A 93 8.63 -3.84 2.83
CA LEU A 93 9.60 -3.54 3.88
C LEU A 93 10.26 -4.83 4.40
N GLY A 94 9.47 -5.86 4.68
CA GLY A 94 9.96 -7.16 5.13
C GLY A 94 10.88 -7.83 4.11
N ILE A 95 10.52 -7.78 2.82
CA ILE A 95 11.38 -8.31 1.75
C ILE A 95 12.68 -7.51 1.66
N GLY A 96 12.64 -6.18 1.73
CA GLY A 96 13.85 -5.35 1.71
C GLY A 96 14.79 -5.65 2.85
N ILE A 97 14.27 -5.75 4.08
CA ILE A 97 15.04 -6.15 5.27
C ILE A 97 15.61 -7.56 5.09
N PHE A 98 14.81 -8.50 4.61
CA PHE A 98 15.24 -9.88 4.37
C PHE A 98 16.39 -9.94 3.36
N LEU A 99 16.28 -9.24 2.23
CA LEU A 99 17.33 -9.20 1.20
C LEU A 99 18.60 -8.53 1.72
N ALA A 100 18.50 -7.43 2.47
CA ALA A 100 19.66 -6.80 3.10
C ALA A 100 20.35 -7.73 4.11
N ALA A 101 19.58 -8.45 4.94
CA ALA A 101 20.09 -9.42 5.88
C ALA A 101 20.79 -10.61 5.18
N MET A 102 20.18 -11.16 4.14
CA MET A 102 20.80 -12.21 3.33
C MET A 102 22.09 -11.70 2.66
N GLY A 103 22.08 -10.48 2.14
CA GLY A 103 23.27 -9.86 1.57
C GLY A 103 24.42 -9.76 2.57
N LEU A 104 24.14 -9.40 3.84
CA LEU A 104 25.14 -9.36 4.90
C LEU A 104 25.68 -10.75 5.26
N LEU A 105 24.79 -11.74 5.43
CA LEU A 105 25.16 -13.08 5.86
C LEU A 105 25.96 -13.84 4.79
N PHE A 106 25.64 -13.60 3.51
CA PHE A 106 26.27 -14.27 2.39
C PHE A 106 27.31 -13.40 1.67
N ALA A 107 27.72 -12.26 2.25
CA ALA A 107 28.74 -11.40 1.68
C ALA A 107 30.04 -12.19 1.42
N GLN A 108 30.33 -12.48 0.16
CA GLN A 108 31.52 -13.23 -0.24
C GLN A 108 32.73 -12.31 -0.46
N SER A 109 33.92 -12.91 -0.54
CA SER A 109 35.15 -12.24 -0.97
C SER A 109 34.98 -11.65 -2.37
N VAL A 110 35.29 -10.37 -2.50
CA VAL A 110 35.32 -9.69 -3.81
C VAL A 110 36.73 -9.83 -4.36
N TYR A 111 36.86 -10.40 -5.56
CA TYR A 111 38.14 -10.66 -6.24
C TYR A 111 39.15 -11.51 -5.44
N GLY A 112 38.68 -12.44 -4.61
CA GLY A 112 39.56 -13.35 -3.85
C GLY A 112 40.16 -12.75 -2.57
N THR A 113 39.88 -11.48 -2.26
CA THR A 113 40.30 -10.84 -1.01
C THR A 113 39.23 -11.04 0.08
N PRO A 114 39.61 -11.41 1.32
CA PRO A 114 38.67 -11.52 2.43
C PRO A 114 37.88 -10.21 2.60
N ASN A 115 36.55 -10.32 2.56
CA ASN A 115 35.67 -9.17 2.70
C ASN A 115 35.41 -8.94 4.19
N TYR A 116 36.10 -7.98 4.79
CA TYR A 116 35.80 -7.56 6.15
C TYR A 116 34.57 -6.64 6.16
N PRO A 117 33.66 -6.77 7.14
CA PRO A 117 32.47 -5.94 7.27
C PRO A 117 32.85 -4.53 7.77
N VAL A 118 33.56 -3.79 6.94
CA VAL A 118 33.83 -2.37 7.16
C VAL A 118 32.56 -1.57 6.85
N THR A 119 32.38 -0.45 7.54
CA THR A 119 31.16 0.37 7.47
C THR A 119 30.72 0.66 6.03
N ARG A 120 31.66 0.96 5.13
CA ARG A 120 31.37 1.19 3.71
C ARG A 120 30.73 -0.02 3.02
N THR A 121 31.36 -1.19 3.11
CA THR A 121 30.87 -2.41 2.45
C THR A 121 29.52 -2.84 3.00
N THR A 122 29.32 -2.72 4.32
CA THR A 122 28.04 -3.05 4.95
C THR A 122 26.93 -2.10 4.51
N ILE A 123 27.21 -0.79 4.40
CA ILE A 123 26.25 0.19 3.88
C ILE A 123 25.89 -0.14 2.43
N ASP A 124 26.87 -0.42 1.58
CA ASP A 124 26.61 -0.73 0.16
C ASP A 124 25.69 -1.94 -0.02
N VAL A 125 25.86 -2.97 0.82
CA VAL A 125 24.98 -4.16 0.82
C VAL A 125 23.57 -3.83 1.31
N ILE A 126 23.44 -3.04 2.38
CA ILE A 126 22.13 -2.62 2.91
C ILE A 126 21.39 -1.76 1.88
N VAL A 127 22.07 -0.77 1.32
CA VAL A 127 21.52 0.11 0.27
C VAL A 127 21.13 -0.71 -0.95
N GLY A 128 21.96 -1.65 -1.40
CA GLY A 128 21.61 -2.54 -2.53
C GLY A 128 20.37 -3.40 -2.25
N GLY A 129 20.21 -3.90 -1.03
CA GLY A 129 19.07 -4.72 -0.62
C GLY A 129 17.77 -3.91 -0.42
N PHE A 130 17.87 -2.61 -0.12
CA PHE A 130 16.73 -1.78 0.29
C PHE A 130 16.33 -0.70 -0.72
N ALA A 131 17.23 -0.26 -1.61
CA ALA A 131 17.01 0.87 -2.52
C ALA A 131 15.82 0.71 -3.48
N TRP A 132 15.39 -0.53 -3.75
CA TRP A 132 14.23 -0.80 -4.59
C TRP A 132 12.89 -0.60 -3.85
N VAL A 133 12.87 -0.68 -2.51
CA VAL A 133 11.64 -0.56 -1.70
C VAL A 133 10.98 0.81 -1.89
N PRO A 134 11.68 1.96 -1.73
CA PRO A 134 11.09 3.27 -1.99
C PRO A 134 10.56 3.41 -3.43
N LEU A 135 11.25 2.85 -4.41
CA LEU A 135 10.86 2.91 -5.82
C LEU A 135 9.53 2.19 -6.06
N VAL A 136 9.39 0.98 -5.53
CA VAL A 136 8.13 0.22 -5.65
C VAL A 136 7.00 0.90 -4.88
N VAL A 137 7.28 1.44 -3.69
CA VAL A 137 6.31 2.21 -2.90
C VAL A 137 5.79 3.40 -3.71
N ILE A 138 6.65 4.18 -4.36
CA ILE A 138 6.22 5.31 -5.19
C ILE A 138 5.30 4.84 -6.31
N VAL A 139 5.71 3.86 -7.10
CA VAL A 139 4.94 3.40 -8.27
C VAL A 139 3.58 2.85 -7.84
N TYR A 140 3.56 1.99 -6.83
CA TYR A 140 2.33 1.37 -6.35
C TYR A 140 1.40 2.40 -5.69
N TYR A 141 1.89 3.18 -4.72
CA TYR A 141 1.03 4.10 -3.98
C TYR A 141 0.64 5.34 -4.79
N ALA A 142 1.44 5.80 -5.75
CA ALA A 142 0.99 6.84 -6.67
C ALA A 142 -0.27 6.38 -7.44
N SER A 143 -0.27 5.12 -7.90
CA SER A 143 -1.44 4.54 -8.57
C SER A 143 -2.62 4.35 -7.60
N GLU A 144 -2.40 3.84 -6.40
CA GLU A 144 -3.50 3.65 -5.45
C GLU A 144 -4.10 4.99 -5.03
N VAL A 145 -3.28 5.97 -4.62
CA VAL A 145 -3.72 7.28 -4.08
C VAL A 145 -4.57 8.09 -5.07
N ILE A 146 -4.28 8.00 -6.36
CA ILE A 146 -5.05 8.68 -7.42
C ILE A 146 -6.40 8.00 -7.63
N TRP A 147 -6.44 6.67 -7.61
CA TRP A 147 -7.63 5.91 -7.97
C TRP A 147 -8.52 5.56 -6.75
N ARG A 148 -7.98 5.66 -5.54
CA ARG A 148 -8.63 5.29 -4.27
C ARG A 148 -10.02 5.90 -4.12
N GLU A 149 -10.14 7.22 -4.25
CA GLU A 149 -11.39 7.94 -4.03
C GLU A 149 -12.50 7.51 -5.01
N ARG A 150 -12.12 7.25 -6.26
CA ARG A 150 -13.03 6.76 -7.29
C ARG A 150 -13.43 5.31 -7.05
N ASN A 151 -12.47 4.46 -6.68
CA ASN A 151 -12.69 3.04 -6.42
C ASN A 151 -13.67 2.81 -5.26
N TYR A 152 -13.65 3.67 -4.24
CA TYR A 152 -14.57 3.60 -3.10
C TYR A 152 -15.85 4.44 -3.27
N ARG A 153 -16.07 5.08 -4.43
CA ARG A 153 -17.19 6.03 -4.66
C ARG A 153 -17.27 7.13 -3.59
N PHE A 154 -16.11 7.54 -3.09
CA PHE A 154 -15.98 8.56 -2.05
C PHE A 154 -15.75 9.95 -2.62
N SER A 155 -15.56 10.09 -3.95
CA SER A 155 -15.35 11.37 -4.63
C SER A 155 -16.42 12.40 -4.25
N ASP A 156 -17.69 12.02 -4.33
CA ASP A 156 -18.82 12.94 -4.15
C ASP A 156 -18.93 13.43 -2.70
N ILE A 157 -18.51 12.60 -1.74
CA ILE A 157 -18.46 12.96 -0.31
C ILE A 157 -17.31 13.93 -0.06
N VAL A 158 -16.14 13.67 -0.65
CA VAL A 158 -14.97 14.55 -0.51
C VAL A 158 -15.22 15.89 -1.18
N ASP A 159 -15.87 15.91 -2.34
CA ASP A 159 -16.23 17.13 -3.07
C ASP A 159 -17.31 17.95 -2.37
N GLY A 160 -18.12 17.32 -1.51
CA GLY A 160 -19.09 18.01 -0.65
C GLY A 160 -18.46 18.71 0.58
N THR A 161 -17.16 18.50 0.84
CA THR A 161 -16.49 19.15 1.96
C THR A 161 -16.05 20.58 1.62
N PRO A 162 -16.10 21.54 2.56
CA PRO A 162 -15.65 22.90 2.34
C PRO A 162 -14.12 23.01 2.41
N THR A 163 -13.40 22.11 1.74
CA THR A 163 -11.93 22.06 1.71
C THR A 163 -11.42 22.46 0.33
N PRO A 164 -10.48 23.41 0.21
CA PRO A 164 -9.93 23.83 -1.08
C PRO A 164 -9.26 22.68 -1.85
N SER A 165 -9.44 22.62 -3.17
CA SER A 165 -8.94 21.51 -4.01
C SER A 165 -7.41 21.32 -3.94
N TRP A 166 -6.65 22.41 -3.78
CA TRP A 166 -5.19 22.36 -3.69
C TRP A 166 -4.70 21.55 -2.49
N VAL A 167 -5.44 21.57 -1.36
CA VAL A 167 -5.12 20.82 -0.13
C VAL A 167 -5.08 19.33 -0.40
N PHE A 168 -5.98 18.81 -1.24
CA PHE A 168 -6.02 17.38 -1.57
C PHE A 168 -4.81 16.95 -2.41
N VAL A 169 -4.39 17.78 -3.37
CA VAL A 169 -3.24 17.44 -4.22
C VAL A 169 -1.92 17.55 -3.46
N THR A 170 -1.72 18.65 -2.72
CA THR A 170 -0.48 18.88 -1.98
C THR A 170 -0.31 17.90 -0.82
N SER A 171 -1.38 17.56 -0.11
CA SER A 171 -1.31 16.55 0.96
C SER A 171 -0.91 15.16 0.45
N LYS A 172 -1.45 14.72 -0.69
CA LYS A 172 -1.06 13.45 -1.34
C LYS A 172 0.43 13.45 -1.71
N LEU A 173 0.92 14.52 -2.31
CA LEU A 173 2.34 14.67 -2.68
C LEU A 173 3.25 14.67 -1.45
N ILE A 174 2.94 15.51 -0.45
CA ILE A 174 3.76 15.64 0.76
C ILE A 174 3.77 14.35 1.57
N ALA A 175 2.63 13.67 1.69
CA ALA A 175 2.58 12.39 2.37
C ALA A 175 3.44 11.33 1.68
N LEU A 176 3.36 11.22 0.35
CA LEU A 176 4.19 10.28 -0.41
C LEU A 176 5.69 10.60 -0.26
N THR A 177 6.07 11.88 -0.39
CA THR A 177 7.45 12.34 -0.19
C THR A 177 7.96 12.03 1.22
N MET A 178 7.15 12.28 2.26
CA MET A 178 7.54 11.97 3.63
C MET A 178 7.72 10.47 3.87
N VAL A 179 6.85 9.63 3.29
CA VAL A 179 7.01 8.17 3.40
C VAL A 179 8.29 7.70 2.70
N VAL A 180 8.56 8.22 1.50
CA VAL A 180 9.80 7.89 0.76
C VAL A 180 11.02 8.35 1.52
N PHE A 181 11.01 9.57 2.04
CA PHE A 181 12.11 10.10 2.83
C PHE A 181 12.35 9.29 4.12
N ALA A 182 11.30 8.76 4.73
CA ALA A 182 11.43 7.87 5.89
C ALA A 182 11.98 6.47 5.55
N LEU A 183 11.97 6.07 4.27
CA LEU A 183 12.53 4.80 3.79
C LEU A 183 13.97 4.92 3.27
N LEU A 184 14.48 6.14 3.05
CA LEU A 184 15.85 6.40 2.61
C LEU A 184 16.79 6.52 3.80
#